data_AF-A0A7Y6E7U9-F1
#
_entry.id   AF-A0A7Y6E7U9-F1
#
_cell.length_a   1.000
_cell.length_b   1.000
_cell.length_c   1.000
_cell.angle_alpha   90.00
_cell.angle_beta   90.00
_cell.angle_gamma   90.00
#
_symmetry.space_group_name_H-M   'P 1'
#
loop_
_entity.id
_entity.type
_entity.pdbx_description
1 polymer ?
#
loop_
_entity_poly.entity_id
_entity_poly.type
_entity_poly.pdbx_seq_one_letter_code
_entity_poly.pdbx_strand_id
1 'polypeptide(L)'
;MNQTRDLRLGIVLGCSPHPQATLEDLWSRASDAAEPAGFRLSGTAFYVADRGQVPVSPDSALELVPLPPVGPGRLDAAIGAVARKGGPLGVAGRLARDNRESRVLARSIAGRAELQAALLAADVVVAADVSANRAVWQLRRRTPAPLVHGPIAMMHALRRKAEH
;
A
#
# COMPACT_ATOMS: atom_id res chain seq x y z
N MET A 1 28.48 15.30 15.75
CA MET A 1 27.67 14.06 15.86
C MET A 1 26.49 14.22 14.91
N ASN A 2 26.50 13.57 13.75
CA ASN A 2 25.36 13.58 12.84
C ASN A 2 24.23 12.77 13.50
N GLN A 3 23.12 13.44 13.83
CA GLN A 3 21.91 12.74 14.26
C GLN A 3 21.36 12.00 13.03
N THR A 4 21.47 10.67 13.02
CA THR A 4 20.73 9.84 12.07
C THR A 4 19.25 10.14 12.26
N ARG A 5 18.62 10.68 11.23
CA ARG A 5 17.18 10.96 11.24
C ARG A 5 16.44 9.69 10.83
N ASP A 6 15.33 9.40 11.49
CA ASP A 6 14.48 8.25 11.16
C ASP A 6 13.42 8.66 10.12
N LEU A 7 13.18 7.81 9.11
CA LEU A 7 12.05 7.94 8.18
C LEU A 7 11.10 6.76 8.36
N ARG A 8 9.80 7.06 8.43
CA ARG A 8 8.72 6.08 8.56
C ARG A 8 7.95 5.96 7.25
N LEU A 9 7.95 4.77 6.66
CA LEU A 9 7.22 4.45 5.43
C LEU A 9 5.96 3.64 5.73
N GLY A 10 4.80 4.15 5.32
CA GLY A 10 3.55 3.41 5.31
C GLY A 10 3.31 2.78 3.94
N ILE A 11 3.22 1.45 3.85
CA ILE A 11 2.93 0.74 2.60
C ILE A 11 1.53 0.13 2.71
N VAL A 12 0.67 0.43 1.75
CA VAL A 12 -0.62 -0.26 1.62
C VAL A 12 -0.54 -1.18 0.40
N LEU A 13 -0.49 -2.49 0.66
CA LEU A 13 -0.59 -3.56 -0.31
C LEU A 13 -2.05 -4.02 -0.36
N GLY A 14 -2.67 -3.82 -1.51
CA GLY A 14 -4.02 -4.29 -1.76
C GLY A 14 -4.00 -5.71 -2.31
N CYS A 15 -4.69 -5.92 -3.43
CA CYS A 15 -4.86 -7.22 -4.07
C CYS A 15 -3.81 -7.49 -5.17
N SER A 16 -2.54 -7.16 -4.92
CA SER A 16 -1.45 -7.48 -5.86
C SER A 16 -1.40 -8.98 -6.16
N PRO A 17 -1.22 -9.41 -7.43
CA PRO A 17 -1.04 -10.82 -7.77
C PRO A 17 0.27 -11.41 -7.25
N HIS A 18 1.26 -10.56 -6.96
CA HIS A 18 2.58 -10.94 -6.46
C HIS A 18 2.96 -10.07 -5.25
N PRO A 19 2.29 -10.25 -4.09
CA PRO A 19 2.46 -9.39 -2.93
C PRO A 19 3.90 -9.38 -2.39
N GLN A 20 4.59 -10.53 -2.36
CA GLN A 20 5.98 -10.62 -1.91
C GLN A 20 6.92 -9.79 -2.79
N ALA A 21 6.90 -10.03 -4.11
CA ALA A 21 7.76 -9.29 -5.05
C ALA A 21 7.45 -7.79 -5.06
N THR A 22 6.18 -7.42 -4.89
CA THR A 22 5.77 -6.00 -4.80
C THR A 22 6.33 -5.35 -3.53
N LEU A 23 6.27 -6.05 -2.39
CA LEU A 23 6.80 -5.58 -1.12
C LEU A 23 8.32 -5.43 -1.17
N GLU A 24 9.03 -6.44 -1.69
CA GLU A 24 10.48 -6.45 -1.82
C GLU A 24 10.98 -5.32 -2.74
N ASP A 25 10.35 -5.12 -3.91
CA ASP A 25 10.72 -4.04 -4.82
C ASP A 25 10.50 -2.66 -4.18
N LEU A 26 9.37 -2.45 -3.50
CA LEU A 26 9.10 -1.19 -2.80
C LEU A 26 10.08 -0.95 -1.66
N TRP A 27 10.33 -1.96 -0.83
CA TRP A 27 11.24 -1.82 0.31
C TRP A 27 12.68 -1.59 -0.15
N SER A 28 13.18 -2.38 -1.10
CA SER A 28 14.52 -2.23 -1.67
C SER A 28 14.73 -0.82 -2.21
N ARG A 29 13.79 -0.32 -3.02
CA ARG A 29 13.88 1.04 -3.59
C ARG A 29 13.76 2.14 -2.54
N ALA A 30 12.99 1.92 -1.48
CA ALA A 30 12.86 2.86 -0.38
C ALA A 30 14.19 2.95 0.40
N SER A 31 14.82 1.82 0.69
CA SER A 31 16.12 1.75 1.33
C SER A 31 17.20 2.43 0.50
N ASP A 32 17.27 2.13 -0.81
CA ASP A 32 18.19 2.79 -1.75
C ASP A 32 17.99 4.31 -1.84
N ALA A 33 16.78 4.79 -1.57
CA ALA A 33 16.47 6.22 -1.54
C ALA A 33 16.85 6.87 -0.20
N ALA A 34 16.82 6.12 0.90
CA ALA A 34 17.09 6.63 2.25
C ALA A 34 18.56 6.57 2.65
N GLU A 35 19.28 5.51 2.24
CA GLU A 35 20.68 5.25 2.64
C GLU A 35 21.65 6.36 2.22
N PRO A 36 21.66 6.86 0.97
CA PRO A 36 22.59 7.92 0.56
C PRO A 36 22.38 9.24 1.31
N ALA A 37 21.18 9.42 1.88
CA ALA A 37 20.83 10.61 2.64
C ALA A 37 21.08 10.45 4.15
N GLY A 38 21.58 9.28 4.60
CA GLY A 38 21.92 9.01 6.00
C GLY A 38 20.71 8.84 6.91
N PHE A 39 19.54 8.45 6.36
CA PHE A 39 18.34 8.20 7.14
C PHE A 39 18.19 6.72 7.48
N ARG A 40 17.73 6.42 8.70
CA ARG A 40 17.31 5.08 9.06
C ARG A 40 15.86 4.87 8.63
N LEU A 41 15.65 3.95 7.71
CA LEU A 41 14.30 3.61 7.25
C LEU A 41 13.64 2.61 8.21
N SER A 42 12.40 2.88 8.56
CA SER A 42 11.48 1.95 9.21
C SER A 42 10.13 2.01 8.50
N GLY A 43 9.31 0.97 8.61
CA GLY A 43 8.01 1.01 7.97
C GLY A 43 7.00 0.01 8.48
N THR A 44 5.75 0.24 8.07
CA THR A 44 4.64 -0.68 8.30
C THR A 44 3.95 -0.94 6.97
N ALA A 45 3.84 -2.22 6.62
CA ALA A 45 3.20 -2.69 5.41
C ALA A 45 1.89 -3.42 5.76
N PHE A 46 0.77 -2.82 5.36
CA PHE A 46 -0.55 -3.41 5.48
C PHE A 46 -0.84 -4.23 4.24
N TYR A 47 -1.20 -5.51 4.39
CA TYR A 47 -1.48 -6.39 3.25
C TYR A 47 -2.80 -7.12 3.43
N VAL A 48 -3.54 -7.34 2.34
CA VAL A 48 -4.74 -8.18 2.37
C VAL A 48 -4.31 -9.64 2.45
N ALA A 49 -4.61 -10.31 3.56
CA ALA A 49 -4.38 -11.73 3.73
C ALA A 49 -5.46 -12.53 2.96
N ASP A 50 -5.41 -12.49 1.63
CA ASP A 50 -6.30 -13.26 0.77
C ASP A 50 -5.49 -14.19 -0.15
N ARG A 51 -6.01 -15.40 -0.38
CA ARG A 51 -5.48 -16.42 -1.32
C ARG A 51 -4.18 -17.13 -0.95
N GLY A 52 -3.87 -17.28 0.34
CA GLY A 52 -2.82 -18.19 0.80
C GLY A 52 -1.39 -17.71 0.55
N GLN A 53 -1.19 -16.47 0.08
CA GLN A 53 0.12 -15.84 0.01
C GLN A 53 0.25 -14.83 1.15
N VAL A 54 0.98 -15.23 2.19
CA VAL A 54 1.36 -14.35 3.28
C VAL A 54 2.76 -13.83 2.98
N PRO A 55 2.94 -12.52 2.73
CA PRO A 55 4.26 -11.98 2.51
C PRO A 55 5.11 -12.13 3.78
N VAL A 56 6.40 -12.34 3.57
CA VAL A 56 7.42 -12.37 4.62
C VAL A 56 8.15 -11.03 4.61
N SER A 57 8.42 -10.49 5.79
CA SER A 57 9.09 -9.20 5.87
C SER A 57 10.51 -9.33 5.34
N PRO A 58 10.93 -8.48 4.37
CA PRO A 58 12.28 -8.51 3.83
C PRO A 58 13.31 -7.96 4.83
N ASP A 59 12.87 -7.24 5.87
CA ASP A 59 13.75 -6.58 6.84
C ASP A 59 13.10 -6.47 8.23
N SER A 60 13.90 -6.58 9.28
CA SER A 60 13.48 -6.35 10.67
C SER A 60 12.88 -4.96 10.94
N ALA A 61 13.23 -3.96 10.14
CA ALA A 61 12.70 -2.59 10.24
C ALA A 61 11.35 -2.40 9.53
N LEU A 62 10.84 -3.43 8.85
CA LEU A 62 9.54 -3.43 8.21
C LEU A 62 8.57 -4.36 8.95
N GLU A 63 7.54 -3.78 9.56
CA GLU A 63 6.46 -4.53 10.20
C GLU A 63 5.38 -4.90 9.18
N LEU A 64 4.92 -6.16 9.20
CA LEU A 64 3.82 -6.60 8.35
C LEU A 64 2.54 -6.78 9.15
N VAL A 65 1.49 -6.07 8.73
CA VAL A 65 0.19 -6.08 9.41
C VAL A 65 -0.88 -6.67 8.51
N PRO A 66 -1.44 -7.85 8.85
CA PRO A 66 -2.48 -8.46 8.04
C PRO A 66 -3.81 -7.68 8.14
N LEU A 67 -4.40 -7.46 6.97
CA LEU A 67 -5.79 -7.06 6.81
C LEU A 67 -6.62 -8.31 6.53
N PRO A 68 -7.73 -8.52 7.24
CA PRO A 68 -8.58 -9.66 6.99
C PRO A 68 -9.13 -9.54 5.56
N PRO A 69 -9.25 -10.68 4.84
CA PRO A 69 -9.93 -10.70 3.57
C PRO A 69 -11.37 -10.26 3.82
N VAL A 70 -11.85 -9.31 3.04
CA VAL A 70 -13.27 -8.95 3.11
C VAL A 70 -14.00 -9.94 2.21
N GLY A 71 -14.83 -10.76 2.84
CA GLY A 71 -15.47 -11.90 2.18
C GLY A 71 -16.25 -11.55 0.91
N PRO A 72 -16.48 -12.53 0.03
CA PRO A 72 -17.17 -12.30 -1.23
C PRO A 72 -18.61 -11.86 -0.95
N GLY A 73 -18.95 -10.66 -1.43
CA GLY A 73 -20.33 -10.21 -1.47
C GLY A 73 -21.07 -10.78 -2.67
N ARG A 74 -22.40 -10.69 -2.61
CA ARG A 74 -23.35 -11.35 -3.54
C ARG A 74 -23.09 -11.14 -5.03
N LEU A 75 -22.41 -10.06 -5.41
CA LEU A 75 -22.14 -9.68 -6.80
C LEU A 75 -20.73 -10.07 -7.29
N ASP A 76 -19.85 -10.60 -6.43
CA ASP A 76 -18.45 -10.81 -6.79
C ASP A 76 -18.26 -11.92 -7.83
N ALA A 77 -19.11 -12.94 -7.79
CA ALA A 77 -19.13 -13.97 -8.83
C ALA A 77 -19.52 -13.39 -10.20
N ALA A 78 -20.53 -12.51 -10.25
CA ALA A 78 -20.99 -11.89 -11.49
C ALA A 78 -19.95 -10.90 -12.04
N ILE A 79 -19.39 -10.04 -11.19
CA ILE A 79 -18.32 -9.10 -11.55
C ILE A 79 -17.10 -9.88 -12.06
N GLY A 80 -16.71 -10.95 -11.36
CA GLY A 80 -15.61 -11.81 -11.76
C GLY A 80 -15.86 -12.50 -13.12
N ALA A 81 -17.08 -12.97 -13.37
CA ALA A 81 -17.45 -13.59 -14.64
C ALA A 81 -17.39 -12.59 -15.81
N VAL A 82 -17.86 -11.35 -15.61
CA VAL A 82 -17.80 -10.30 -16.63
C VAL A 82 -16.36 -9.86 -16.88
N ALA A 83 -15.54 -9.71 -15.83
CA ALA A 83 -14.13 -9.29 -15.93
C ALA A 83 -13.25 -10.25 -16.75
N ARG A 84 -13.63 -11.54 -16.83
CA ARG A 84 -12.97 -12.57 -17.62
C ARG A 84 -13.32 -12.53 -19.12
N LYS A 85 -14.35 -11.78 -19.52
CA LYS A 85 -14.71 -11.65 -20.93
C LYS A 85 -13.68 -10.79 -21.68
N GLY A 86 -13.52 -11.05 -22.97
CA GLY A 86 -12.77 -10.17 -23.87
C GLY A 86 -13.55 -8.89 -24.21
N GLY A 87 -12.85 -7.89 -24.73
CA GLY A 87 -13.49 -6.67 -25.25
C GLY A 87 -14.00 -5.69 -24.18
N PRO A 88 -14.86 -4.73 -24.57
CA PRO A 88 -15.28 -3.61 -23.73
C PRO A 88 -15.98 -4.03 -22.42
N LEU A 89 -16.80 -5.09 -22.47
CA LEU A 89 -17.47 -5.63 -21.29
C LEU A 89 -16.46 -6.20 -20.27
N GLY A 90 -15.40 -6.84 -20.75
CA GLY A 90 -14.29 -7.29 -19.92
C GLY A 90 -13.58 -6.16 -19.19
N VAL A 91 -13.30 -5.06 -19.91
CA VAL A 91 -12.69 -3.85 -19.34
C VAL A 91 -13.59 -3.27 -18.24
N ALA A 92 -14.89 -3.11 -18.52
CA ALA A 92 -15.86 -2.62 -17.53
C ALA A 92 -15.93 -3.52 -16.29
N GLY A 93 -15.92 -4.85 -16.48
CA GLY A 93 -15.88 -5.82 -15.39
C GLY A 93 -14.63 -5.69 -14.53
N ARG A 94 -13.45 -5.53 -15.14
CA ARG A 94 -12.19 -5.29 -14.41
C ARG A 94 -12.21 -3.99 -13.63
N LEU A 95 -12.65 -2.89 -14.24
CA LEU A 95 -12.78 -1.60 -13.54
C LEU A 95 -13.76 -1.66 -12.36
N ALA A 96 -14.90 -2.35 -12.53
CA ALA A 96 -15.88 -2.53 -11.46
C ALA A 96 -15.29 -3.35 -10.31
N ARG A 97 -14.51 -4.40 -10.62
CA ARG A 97 -13.79 -5.20 -9.66
C ARG A 97 -12.75 -4.37 -8.89
N ASP A 98 -11.88 -3.66 -9.59
CA ASP A 98 -10.79 -2.88 -8.98
C ASP A 98 -11.35 -1.76 -8.08
N ASN A 99 -12.39 -1.05 -8.54
CA ASN A 99 -13.06 -0.02 -7.76
C ASN A 99 -13.73 -0.60 -6.50
N ARG A 100 -14.26 -1.83 -6.58
CA ARG A 100 -14.84 -2.51 -5.42
C ARG A 100 -13.75 -2.93 -4.43
N GLU A 101 -12.72 -3.63 -4.89
CA GLU A 101 -11.57 -4.04 -4.07
C GLU A 101 -10.97 -2.83 -3.35
N SER A 102 -10.83 -1.70 -4.05
CA SER A 102 -10.34 -0.45 -3.46
C SER A 102 -11.25 0.16 -2.39
N ARG A 103 -12.57 0.15 -2.60
CA ARG A 103 -13.56 0.61 -1.60
C ARG A 103 -13.59 -0.28 -0.36
N VAL A 104 -13.45 -1.57 -0.57
CA VAL A 104 -13.46 -2.57 0.47
C VAL A 104 -12.23 -2.40 1.36
N LEU A 105 -11.05 -2.33 0.75
CA LEU A 105 -9.78 -2.09 1.44
C LEU A 105 -9.78 -0.76 2.21
N ALA A 106 -10.24 0.32 1.57
CA ALA A 106 -10.37 1.63 2.21
C ALA A 106 -11.24 1.57 3.47
N ARG A 107 -12.39 0.87 3.41
CA ARG A 107 -13.28 0.69 4.57
C ARG A 107 -12.65 -0.15 5.68
N SER A 108 -11.92 -1.22 5.33
CA SER A 108 -11.22 -2.04 6.33
C SER A 108 -10.17 -1.24 7.10
N ILE A 109 -9.41 -0.39 6.41
CA ILE A 109 -8.46 0.53 7.06
C ILE A 109 -9.21 1.63 7.82
N ALA A 110 -10.31 2.15 7.25
CA ALA A 110 -11.13 3.18 7.89
C ALA A 110 -11.74 2.71 9.23
N GLY A 111 -12.06 1.42 9.33
CA GLY A 111 -12.64 0.82 10.54
C GLY A 111 -11.63 0.46 11.64
N ARG A 112 -10.32 0.68 11.44
CA ARG A 112 -9.28 0.24 12.37
C ARG A 112 -8.40 1.40 12.81
N ALA A 113 -8.59 1.85 14.05
CA ALA A 113 -7.91 3.01 14.61
C ALA A 113 -6.38 2.85 14.63
N GLU A 114 -5.88 1.67 14.99
CA GLU A 114 -4.44 1.38 15.05
C GLU A 114 -3.76 1.51 13.68
N LEU A 115 -4.38 0.96 12.64
CA LEU A 115 -3.84 1.04 11.27
C LEU A 115 -3.85 2.47 10.75
N GLN A 116 -4.90 3.24 11.07
CA GLN A 116 -4.92 4.65 10.75
C GLN A 116 -3.83 5.40 11.49
N ALA A 117 -3.65 5.14 12.78
CA ALA A 117 -2.63 5.82 13.57
C ALA A 117 -1.23 5.58 12.98
N ALA A 118 -0.91 4.33 12.62
CA ALA A 118 0.34 3.98 11.97
C ALA A 118 0.51 4.69 10.61
N LEU A 119 -0.52 4.71 9.76
CA LEU A 119 -0.48 5.41 8.47
C LEU A 119 -0.39 6.93 8.60
N LEU A 120 -1.01 7.53 9.62
CA LEU A 120 -0.96 8.97 9.87
C LEU A 120 0.37 9.40 10.48
N ALA A 121 1.06 8.50 11.17
CA ALA A 121 2.39 8.71 11.75
C ALA A 121 3.54 8.47 10.77
N ALA A 122 3.25 8.01 9.54
CA ALA A 122 4.26 7.80 8.50
C ALA A 122 4.67 9.14 7.86
N ASP A 123 5.94 9.24 7.47
CA ASP A 123 6.48 10.40 6.74
C ASP A 123 6.09 10.39 5.26
N VAL A 124 5.91 9.20 4.70
CA VAL A 124 5.45 8.93 3.33
C VAL A 124 4.50 7.73 3.36
N VAL A 125 3.39 7.80 2.61
CA VAL A 125 2.46 6.68 2.45
C VAL A 125 2.34 6.32 0.98
N VAL A 126 2.60 5.06 0.64
CA VAL A 126 2.55 4.53 -0.73
C VAL A 126 1.42 3.53 -0.92
N ALA A 127 0.63 3.73 -1.98
CA ALA A 127 -0.25 2.72 -2.54
C ALA A 127 0.57 1.82 -3.47
N ALA A 128 0.71 0.55 -3.12
CA ALA A 128 1.51 -0.41 -3.88
C ALA A 128 0.86 -0.83 -5.21
N ASP A 129 -0.47 -0.77 -5.26
CA ASP A 129 -1.27 -1.15 -6.42
C ASP A 129 -2.55 -0.31 -6.52
N VAL A 130 -3.31 -0.50 -7.61
CA VAL A 130 -4.51 0.29 -7.89
C VAL A 130 -5.60 0.10 -6.83
N SER A 131 -5.70 -1.08 -6.23
CA SER A 131 -6.69 -1.34 -5.19
C SER A 131 -6.34 -0.60 -3.89
N ALA A 132 -5.05 -0.39 -3.59
CA ALA A 132 -4.60 0.40 -2.45
C ALA A 132 -4.90 1.91 -2.54
N ASN A 133 -5.15 2.44 -3.74
CA ASN A 133 -5.26 3.89 -3.97
C ASN A 133 -6.27 4.59 -3.05
N ARG A 134 -7.51 4.12 -3.00
CA ARG A 134 -8.54 4.77 -2.17
C ARG A 134 -8.20 4.74 -0.68
N ALA A 135 -7.58 3.65 -0.23
CA ALA A 135 -7.15 3.46 1.16
C ALA A 135 -6.07 4.46 1.59
N VAL A 136 -5.19 4.83 0.67
CA VAL A 136 -4.17 5.87 0.88
C VAL A 136 -4.79 7.27 0.74
N TRP A 137 -5.52 7.53 -0.34
CA TRP A 137 -6.03 8.88 -0.62
C TRP A 137 -7.11 9.37 0.35
N GLN A 138 -7.81 8.48 1.05
CA GLN A 138 -8.71 8.90 2.15
C GLN A 138 -7.97 9.60 3.31
N LEU A 139 -6.65 9.47 3.41
CA LEU A 139 -5.82 10.13 4.42
C LEU A 139 -5.49 11.59 4.08
N ARG A 140 -5.77 12.06 2.85
CA ARG A 140 -5.30 13.36 2.32
C ARG A 140 -5.59 14.59 3.19
N ARG A 141 -6.67 14.55 3.99
CA ARG A 141 -7.06 15.66 4.88
C ARG A 141 -6.64 15.45 6.34
N ARG A 142 -5.90 14.38 6.61
CA ARG A 142 -5.59 13.90 7.96
C ARG A 142 -4.09 13.79 8.24
N THR A 143 -3.26 13.80 7.20
CA THR A 143 -1.79 13.77 7.31
C THR A 143 -1.15 14.77 6.35
N PRO A 144 -0.05 15.44 6.73
CA PRO A 144 0.79 16.20 5.83
C PRO A 144 1.76 15.32 5.01
N ALA A 145 1.80 14.01 5.28
CA ALA A 145 2.67 13.07 4.55
C ALA A 145 2.34 13.06 3.05
N PRO A 146 3.35 12.99 2.16
CA PRO A 146 3.12 12.69 0.76
C PRO A 146 2.41 11.36 0.62
N LEU A 147 1.27 11.41 -0.04
CA LEU A 147 0.49 10.24 -0.44
C LEU A 147 0.82 9.96 -1.91
N VAL A 148 1.33 8.77 -2.20
CA VAL A 148 1.88 8.45 -3.53
C VAL A 148 1.41 7.08 -4.01
N HIS A 149 1.53 6.87 -5.32
CA HIS A 149 1.25 5.59 -5.96
C HIS A 149 2.53 5.05 -6.61
N GLY A 150 2.89 3.83 -6.27
CA GLY A 150 4.01 3.11 -6.88
C GLY A 150 5.41 3.56 -6.44
N PRO A 151 6.43 2.81 -6.90
CA PRO A 151 7.81 2.92 -6.39
C PRO A 151 8.50 4.24 -6.71
N ILE A 152 8.34 4.75 -7.93
CA ILE A 152 9.06 5.96 -8.39
C ILE A 152 8.61 7.19 -7.60
N ALA A 153 7.30 7.38 -7.42
CA ALA A 153 6.76 8.50 -6.66
C ALA A 153 7.15 8.43 -5.18
N MET A 154 7.22 7.21 -4.62
CA MET A 154 7.72 6.96 -3.27
C MET A 154 9.19 7.35 -3.12
N MET A 155 10.08 6.91 -4.02
CA MET A 155 11.50 7.29 -3.98
C MET A 155 11.68 8.82 -4.00
N HIS A 156 10.96 9.52 -4.88
CA HIS A 156 11.02 10.98 -4.92
C HIS A 156 10.45 11.64 -3.66
N ALA A 157 9.40 11.08 -3.05
CA ALA A 157 8.86 11.58 -1.79
C ALA A 157 9.86 11.40 -0.63
N LEU A 158 10.50 10.23 -0.55
CA LEU A 158 11.52 9.93 0.46
C LEU A 158 12.75 10.85 0.32
N ARG A 159 13.27 11.03 -0.90
CA ARG A 159 14.40 11.94 -1.15
C ARG A 159 14.09 13.38 -0.77
N ARG A 160 12.90 13.90 -1.11
CA ARG A 160 12.49 15.25 -0.70
C ARG A 160 12.33 15.38 0.81
N LYS A 161 11.84 14.33 1.48
CA LYS A 161 11.78 14.30 2.95
C LYS A 161 13.16 14.26 3.59
N ALA A 162 14.12 13.65 2.91
CA ALA A 162 15.50 13.61 3.35
C ALA A 162 16.25 14.94 3.21
N GLU A 163 15.82 15.81 2.29
CA GLU A 163 16.40 17.14 2.07
C GLU A 163 15.93 18.22 3.07
N HIS A 164 14.96 17.92 3.95
CA HIS A 164 14.36 18.86 4.91
C HIS A 164 14.53 18.33 6.34
#